data_AF-A0A9D8JCG8-F1
#
_entry.id   AF-A0A9D8JCG8-F1
#
_cell.length_a   1.000
_cell.length_b   1.000
_cell.length_c   1.000
_cell.angle_alpha   90.00
_cell.angle_beta   90.00
_cell.angle_gamma   90.00
#
_symmetry.space_group_name_H-M   'P 1'
#
loop_
_entity.id
_entity.type
_entity.pdbx_description
1 polymer ?
#
loop_
_entity_poly.entity_id
_entity_poly.type
_entity_poly.pdbx_seq_one_letter_code
_entity_poly.pdbx_strand_id
1 'polypeptide(L)'
;MYAVLKCGAIFVGLSSLFYFLGRSVLGWRQHAAPSTALAAGLVLNLLCAMLTGQIVGGLVVAGMTAVASGALARYWGATTADASPDTAGDQAQGIRFLIGLGVIASCFLILCLVEPIKDWDARSIWFYHAKVIYHTKSIWAGGAWATEANIYTHLNYPKLFSLLAAQVATLLGFWNEYAPKLAITLLALPMLAFYCEAWQRLCSKYDTDKGVGWIYVGMLTLLLFGFDGSGFFLFNGYMDGWVALYACLATIAWVTSGNLWQVFVFLCLVAEIKQEGLILAGIVSTIGIALQAPRVRALLHSQGKFVMLRHAGKGALLIVPIFAWFIAVKVQHLARSHYSGNTFERALARLSTPSDWEWIVANILLHNAMVLPSLALATVLTLVIIRQRRGQPIILLLPLLTAVGYIAVVFCVYLATNADLYWHLGASAGRVGLSIALLLATFNFLAIYCLFCNKRSA
;
A
#
# COMPACT_ATOMS: atom_id res chain seq x y z
N MET A 1 19.44 -4.48 -24.69
CA MET A 1 20.19 -3.45 -23.93
C MET A 1 19.51 -2.08 -23.94
N TYR A 2 19.35 -1.40 -25.09
CA TYR A 2 18.76 -0.04 -25.17
C TYR A 2 17.43 0.14 -24.42
N ALA A 3 16.48 -0.78 -24.60
CA ALA A 3 15.21 -0.75 -23.87
C ALA A 3 15.39 -0.76 -22.34
N VAL A 4 16.28 -1.61 -21.81
CA VAL A 4 16.57 -1.70 -20.37
C VAL A 4 17.16 -0.40 -19.83
N LEU A 5 18.08 0.24 -20.57
CA LEU A 5 18.63 1.54 -20.21
C LEU A 5 17.56 2.64 -20.22
N LYS A 6 16.66 2.64 -21.22
CA LYS A 6 15.52 3.57 -21.28
C LYS A 6 14.55 3.36 -20.11
N CYS A 7 14.25 2.09 -19.77
CA CYS A 7 13.44 1.75 -18.59
C CYS A 7 14.10 2.22 -17.28
N GLY A 8 15.41 2.04 -17.13
CA GLY A 8 16.16 2.51 -15.96
C GLY A 8 16.13 4.04 -15.80
N ALA A 9 16.34 4.78 -16.89
CA ALA A 9 16.26 6.24 -16.88
C ALA A 9 14.85 6.75 -16.53
N ILE A 10 13.81 6.14 -17.12
CA ILE A 10 12.40 6.43 -16.79
C ILE A 10 12.12 6.13 -15.33
N PHE A 11 12.57 4.98 -14.82
CA PHE A 11 12.39 4.59 -13.42
C PHE A 11 13.05 5.58 -12.45
N VAL A 12 14.30 5.97 -12.67
CA VAL A 12 15.00 6.97 -11.84
C VAL A 12 14.31 8.34 -11.91
N GLY A 13 13.89 8.76 -13.10
CA GLY A 13 13.13 10.00 -13.30
C GLY A 13 11.82 10.02 -12.50
N LEU A 14 10.98 8.99 -12.66
CA LEU A 14 9.70 8.86 -11.95
C LEU A 14 9.87 8.66 -10.44
N SER A 15 10.92 7.96 -10.00
CA SER A 15 11.23 7.81 -8.56
C SER A 15 11.53 9.16 -7.91
N SER A 16 12.40 9.94 -8.56
CA SER A 16 12.80 11.28 -8.11
C SER A 16 11.61 12.23 -8.12
N LEU A 17 10.83 12.20 -9.21
CA LEU A 17 9.58 12.92 -9.41
C LEU A 17 8.63 12.75 -8.23
N PHE A 18 8.27 11.50 -7.89
CA PHE A 18 7.32 11.22 -6.83
C PHE A 18 7.88 11.61 -5.45
N TYR A 19 9.15 11.32 -5.17
CA TYR A 19 9.80 11.74 -3.93
C TYR A 19 9.72 13.27 -3.70
N PHE A 20 10.09 14.06 -4.70
CA PHE A 20 10.05 15.52 -4.57
C PHE A 20 8.63 16.09 -4.59
N LEU A 21 7.71 15.52 -5.40
CA LEU A 21 6.29 15.90 -5.40
C LEU A 21 5.67 15.68 -4.02
N GLY A 22 5.89 14.52 -3.41
CA GLY A 22 5.47 14.28 -2.02
C GLY A 22 6.10 15.30 -1.07
N ARG A 23 7.43 15.42 -1.05
CA ARG A 23 8.16 16.35 -0.16
C ARG A 23 7.68 17.80 -0.29
N SER A 24 7.23 18.23 -1.46
CA SER A 24 6.63 19.55 -1.69
C SER A 24 5.37 19.77 -0.83
N VAL A 25 4.36 18.91 -0.98
CA VAL A 25 3.06 18.99 -0.31
C VAL A 25 3.20 18.65 1.17
N LEU A 26 4.06 17.69 1.52
CA LEU A 26 4.30 17.31 2.91
C LEU A 26 4.96 18.43 3.71
N GLY A 27 5.54 19.43 3.05
CA GLY A 27 6.20 20.57 3.66
C GLY A 27 7.68 20.30 3.85
N TRP A 28 8.46 21.34 3.59
CA TRP A 28 9.83 21.17 3.10
C TRP A 28 10.88 20.81 4.17
N ARG A 29 10.51 20.81 5.46
CA ARG A 29 11.39 20.55 6.61
C ARG A 29 11.80 19.07 6.74
N GLN A 30 12.94 18.85 7.38
CA GLN A 30 13.81 17.65 7.34
C GLN A 30 13.23 16.33 7.93
N HIS A 31 11.92 16.21 8.15
CA HIS A 31 11.32 15.07 8.88
C HIS A 31 10.30 14.24 8.07
N ALA A 32 10.05 14.58 6.81
CA ALA A 32 9.25 13.73 5.93
C ALA A 32 10.06 12.49 5.52
N ALA A 33 9.70 11.34 6.08
CA ALA A 33 10.36 10.08 5.79
C ALA A 33 10.31 9.73 4.29
N PRO A 34 11.39 9.25 3.65
CA PRO A 34 11.43 8.99 2.21
C PRO A 34 10.27 8.15 1.67
N SER A 35 9.87 7.11 2.40
CA SER A 35 8.69 6.28 2.09
C SER A 35 7.38 7.08 2.08
N THR A 36 7.21 8.02 3.02
CA THR A 36 6.03 8.89 3.09
C THR A 36 6.00 9.87 1.92
N ALA A 37 7.17 10.41 1.55
CA ALA A 37 7.28 11.29 0.38
C ALA A 37 6.99 10.53 -0.93
N LEU A 38 7.56 9.34 -1.13
CA LEU A 38 7.28 8.50 -2.29
C LEU A 38 5.81 8.11 -2.39
N ALA A 39 5.19 7.62 -1.31
CA ALA A 39 3.79 7.23 -1.30
C ALA A 39 2.84 8.42 -1.57
N ALA A 40 3.09 9.58 -0.94
CA ALA A 40 2.33 10.80 -1.21
C ALA A 40 2.49 11.25 -2.67
N GLY A 41 3.71 11.14 -3.23
CA GLY A 41 4.00 11.46 -4.63
C GLY A 41 3.21 10.63 -5.64
N LEU A 42 3.02 9.32 -5.37
CA LEU A 42 2.19 8.45 -6.21
C LEU A 42 0.73 8.94 -6.26
N VAL A 43 0.13 9.22 -5.10
CA VAL A 43 -1.26 9.70 -4.98
C VAL A 43 -1.42 11.11 -5.58
N LEU A 44 -0.45 12.00 -5.38
CA LEU A 44 -0.46 13.35 -5.96
C LEU A 44 -0.28 13.34 -7.49
N ASN A 45 0.45 12.38 -8.05
CA ASN A 45 0.52 12.18 -9.50
C ASN A 45 -0.85 11.77 -10.08
N LEU A 46 -1.62 10.94 -9.37
CA LEU A 46 -3.01 10.64 -9.73
C LEU A 46 -3.89 11.90 -9.68
N LEU A 47 -3.78 12.71 -8.62
CA LEU A 47 -4.49 13.99 -8.53
C LEU A 47 -4.17 14.90 -9.73
N CYS A 48 -2.89 15.05 -10.08
CA CYS A 48 -2.47 15.90 -11.20
C CYS A 48 -3.00 15.38 -12.55
N ALA A 49 -3.02 14.06 -12.76
CA ALA A 49 -3.59 13.47 -13.97
C ALA A 49 -5.13 13.61 -14.04
N MET A 50 -5.83 13.55 -12.90
CA MET A 50 -7.28 13.82 -12.82
C MET A 50 -7.60 15.29 -13.13
N LEU A 51 -6.88 16.23 -12.49
CA LEU A 51 -7.11 17.67 -12.67
C LEU A 51 -6.78 18.15 -14.08
N THR A 52 -5.71 17.63 -14.70
CA THR A 52 -5.36 17.96 -16.10
C THR A 52 -6.15 17.14 -17.13
N GLY A 53 -6.77 16.04 -16.70
CA GLY A 53 -7.38 15.04 -17.57
C GLY A 53 -6.40 14.29 -18.48
N GLN A 54 -5.09 14.53 -18.38
CA GLN A 54 -4.05 14.02 -19.30
C GLN A 54 -2.97 13.22 -18.58
N ILE A 55 -2.52 12.12 -19.21
CA ILE A 55 -1.41 11.28 -18.71
C ILE A 55 -0.13 12.09 -18.52
N VAL A 56 0.24 12.85 -19.57
CA VAL A 56 1.49 13.62 -19.63
C VAL A 56 1.38 14.88 -18.78
N GLY A 57 0.20 15.50 -18.72
CA GLY A 57 -0.07 16.64 -17.83
C GLY A 57 0.26 16.31 -16.37
N GLY A 58 -0.17 15.14 -15.89
CA GLY A 58 0.19 14.64 -14.56
C GLY A 58 1.71 14.57 -14.32
N LEU A 59 2.46 13.97 -15.27
CA LEU A 59 3.92 13.85 -15.18
C LEU A 59 4.65 15.20 -15.24
N VAL A 60 4.20 16.11 -16.10
CA VAL A 60 4.82 17.43 -16.31
C VAL A 60 4.57 18.34 -15.10
N VAL A 61 3.33 18.40 -14.58
CA VAL A 61 3.00 19.15 -13.36
C VAL A 61 3.75 18.59 -12.16
N ALA A 62 3.79 17.26 -12.02
CA ALA A 62 4.63 16.60 -11.01
C ALA A 62 6.11 17.01 -11.16
N GLY A 63 6.62 17.11 -12.40
CA GLY A 63 8.03 17.39 -12.72
C GLY A 63 8.43 18.81 -12.36
N MET A 64 7.62 19.78 -12.77
CA MET A 64 7.83 21.18 -12.41
C MET A 64 7.72 21.38 -10.89
N THR A 65 6.75 20.73 -10.23
CA THR A 65 6.62 20.78 -8.76
C THR A 65 7.83 20.15 -8.06
N ALA A 66 8.32 19.03 -8.57
CA ALA A 66 9.51 18.34 -8.07
C ALA A 66 10.77 19.22 -8.20
N VAL A 67 11.01 19.82 -9.36
CA VAL A 67 12.14 20.71 -9.64
C VAL A 67 12.06 22.00 -8.82
N ALA A 68 10.90 22.67 -8.76
CA ALA A 68 10.71 23.87 -7.94
C ALA A 68 10.97 23.58 -6.46
N SER A 69 10.51 22.42 -5.97
CA SER A 69 10.80 21.96 -4.61
C SER A 69 12.27 21.62 -4.40
N GLY A 70 12.94 21.08 -5.42
CA GLY A 70 14.38 20.84 -5.49
C GLY A 70 15.24 22.12 -5.61
N ALA A 71 14.63 23.26 -5.99
CA ALA A 71 15.27 24.57 -5.99
C ALA A 71 15.09 25.28 -4.64
N LEU A 72 13.88 25.24 -4.09
CA LEU A 72 13.57 25.70 -2.73
C LEU A 72 14.37 24.92 -1.66
N ALA A 73 14.55 23.59 -1.82
CA ALA A 73 15.85 23.06 -2.25
C ALA A 73 17.11 23.60 -1.57
N ARG A 74 18.08 23.86 -2.45
CA ARG A 74 19.39 24.39 -2.10
C ARG A 74 19.26 25.82 -1.59
N TYR A 75 18.21 26.55 -1.97
CA TYR A 75 18.00 27.93 -1.54
C TYR A 75 17.79 28.06 -0.03
N TRP A 76 16.77 27.42 0.54
CA TRP A 76 16.54 27.50 1.99
C TRP A 76 17.57 26.73 2.80
N GLY A 77 18.06 25.59 2.30
CA GLY A 77 19.14 24.84 2.94
C GLY A 77 20.45 25.63 3.06
N ALA A 78 20.79 26.46 2.07
CA ALA A 78 21.94 27.35 2.12
C ALA A 78 21.74 28.54 3.07
N THR A 79 20.51 29.01 3.27
CA THR A 79 20.22 30.11 4.21
C THR A 79 20.19 29.70 5.69
N THR A 80 20.14 28.41 6.00
CA THR A 80 20.13 27.89 7.39
C THR A 80 21.42 27.14 7.73
N ALA A 81 22.56 27.61 7.21
CA ALA A 81 23.84 26.92 7.26
C ALA A 81 24.60 27.05 8.59
N ASP A 82 23.94 26.73 9.71
CA ASP A 82 24.64 26.25 10.93
C ASP A 82 24.88 24.74 10.78
N ALA A 83 25.79 24.37 9.88
CA ALA A 83 26.18 22.98 9.65
C ALA A 83 27.22 22.55 10.69
N SER A 84 26.84 21.68 11.63
CA SER A 84 27.80 21.05 12.54
C SER A 84 28.74 20.07 11.79
N PRO A 85 29.94 19.77 12.31
CA PRO A 85 30.98 19.11 11.51
C PRO A 85 30.74 17.63 11.15
N ASP A 86 29.77 16.94 11.77
CA ASP A 86 29.57 15.47 11.62
C ASP A 86 29.05 15.00 10.24
N THR A 87 28.93 15.92 9.29
CA THR A 87 28.42 15.69 7.92
C THR A 87 29.00 14.47 7.18
N ALA A 88 30.27 14.10 7.42
CA ALA A 88 30.92 13.00 6.72
C ALA A 88 30.31 11.61 7.05
N GLY A 89 29.92 11.40 8.31
CA GLY A 89 29.30 10.13 8.75
C GLY A 89 27.90 9.96 8.17
N ASP A 90 27.07 10.99 8.30
CA ASP A 90 25.71 11.05 7.77
C ASP A 90 25.68 10.91 6.24
N GLN A 91 26.61 11.58 5.53
CA GLN A 91 26.71 11.49 4.08
C GLN A 91 27.08 10.07 3.63
N ALA A 92 28.03 9.41 4.31
CA ALA A 92 28.39 8.02 4.02
C ALA A 92 27.22 7.05 4.30
N GLN A 93 26.44 7.27 5.36
CA GLN A 93 25.25 6.47 5.66
C GLN A 93 24.13 6.67 4.61
N GLY A 94 23.92 7.91 4.16
CA GLY A 94 22.98 8.24 3.08
C GLY A 94 23.34 7.58 1.75
N ILE A 95 24.62 7.57 1.37
CA ILE A 95 25.09 6.89 0.15
C ILE A 95 24.86 5.37 0.25
N ARG A 96 25.18 4.75 1.39
CA ARG A 96 24.92 3.30 1.62
C ARG A 96 23.44 2.94 1.52
N PHE A 97 22.55 3.79 2.04
CA PHE A 97 21.10 3.65 1.90
C PHE A 97 20.66 3.65 0.43
N LEU A 98 21.13 4.63 -0.36
CA LEU A 98 20.76 4.75 -1.77
C LEU A 98 21.26 3.57 -2.61
N ILE A 99 22.47 3.08 -2.35
CA ILE A 99 23.02 1.88 -3.01
C ILE A 99 22.17 0.66 -2.67
N GLY A 100 21.89 0.42 -1.38
CA GLY A 100 21.08 -0.72 -0.94
C GLY A 100 19.67 -0.72 -1.55
N LEU A 101 19.00 0.44 -1.53
CA LEU A 101 17.70 0.64 -2.16
C LEU A 101 17.76 0.40 -3.68
N GLY A 102 18.79 0.91 -4.35
CA GLY A 102 19.01 0.74 -5.78
C GLY A 102 19.21 -0.73 -6.19
N VAL A 103 19.97 -1.49 -5.40
CA VAL A 103 20.17 -2.95 -5.63
C VAL A 103 18.85 -3.70 -5.48
N ILE A 104 18.11 -3.49 -4.39
CA ILE A 104 16.85 -4.23 -4.16
C ILE A 104 15.80 -3.84 -5.21
N ALA A 105 15.69 -2.55 -5.55
CA ALA A 105 14.81 -2.09 -6.63
C ALA A 105 15.19 -2.70 -7.99
N SER A 106 16.48 -2.90 -8.26
CA SER A 106 16.96 -3.53 -9.50
C SER A 106 16.63 -5.03 -9.56
N CYS A 107 16.79 -5.75 -8.44
CA CYS A 107 16.34 -7.15 -8.36
C CYS A 107 14.82 -7.27 -8.57
N PHE A 108 14.05 -6.38 -7.95
CA PHE A 108 12.60 -6.35 -8.07
C PHE A 108 12.13 -5.98 -9.49
N LEU A 109 12.83 -5.04 -10.14
CA LEU A 109 12.66 -4.68 -11.55
C LEU A 109 12.86 -5.89 -12.48
N ILE A 110 13.92 -6.68 -12.25
CA ILE A 110 14.17 -7.91 -13.03
C ILE A 110 13.00 -8.87 -12.89
N LEU A 111 12.58 -9.20 -11.66
CA LEU A 111 11.44 -10.10 -11.40
C LEU A 111 10.14 -9.63 -12.08
N CYS A 112 9.87 -8.33 -12.11
CA CYS A 112 8.72 -7.76 -12.81
C CYS A 112 8.77 -7.99 -14.33
N LEU A 113 9.96 -8.07 -14.93
CA LEU A 113 10.16 -8.15 -16.39
C LEU A 113 10.41 -9.57 -16.93
N VAL A 114 10.62 -10.58 -16.08
CA VAL A 114 10.85 -11.98 -16.52
C VAL A 114 9.65 -12.54 -17.30
N GLU A 115 8.43 -12.30 -16.81
CA GLU A 115 7.20 -12.85 -17.41
C GLU A 115 6.27 -11.75 -17.93
N PRO A 116 5.55 -12.00 -19.05
CA PRO A 116 4.51 -11.10 -19.52
C PRO A 116 3.30 -11.09 -18.58
N ILE A 117 2.41 -10.12 -18.78
CA ILE A 117 1.08 -10.08 -18.16
C ILE A 117 0.26 -11.25 -18.71
N LYS A 118 0.21 -12.35 -17.93
CA LYS A 118 -0.46 -13.61 -18.33
C LYS A 118 -1.78 -13.86 -17.59
N ASP A 119 -1.86 -13.46 -16.32
CA ASP A 119 -3.00 -13.79 -15.45
C ASP A 119 -4.25 -12.95 -15.79
N TRP A 120 -5.44 -13.55 -15.63
CA TRP A 120 -6.68 -12.98 -16.14
C TRP A 120 -7.04 -11.64 -15.49
N ASP A 121 -7.03 -11.54 -14.16
CA ASP A 121 -7.32 -10.29 -13.45
C ASP A 121 -6.25 -9.21 -13.79
N ALA A 122 -4.96 -9.60 -13.80
CA ALA A 122 -3.84 -8.72 -14.14
C ALA A 122 -4.12 -8.01 -15.47
N ARG A 123 -4.39 -8.82 -16.49
CA ARG A 123 -4.65 -8.40 -17.87
C ARG A 123 -5.96 -7.63 -18.02
N SER A 124 -7.05 -8.09 -17.42
CA SER A 124 -8.43 -7.67 -17.76
C SER A 124 -8.97 -6.55 -16.89
N ILE A 125 -8.36 -6.30 -15.72
CA ILE A 125 -8.72 -5.21 -14.82
C ILE A 125 -7.68 -4.10 -14.96
N TRP A 126 -6.53 -4.26 -14.29
CA TRP A 126 -5.61 -3.15 -14.07
C TRP A 126 -4.82 -2.77 -15.33
N PHE A 127 -4.25 -3.75 -16.03
CA PHE A 127 -3.51 -3.47 -17.27
C PHE A 127 -4.44 -3.16 -18.45
N TYR A 128 -5.68 -3.65 -18.46
CA TYR A 128 -6.69 -3.22 -19.44
C TYR A 128 -7.08 -1.76 -19.23
N HIS A 129 -7.38 -1.32 -18.00
CA HIS A 129 -7.62 0.11 -17.72
C HIS A 129 -6.41 0.96 -18.09
N ALA A 130 -5.20 0.50 -17.82
CA ALA A 130 -3.97 1.18 -18.24
C ALA A 130 -3.84 1.28 -19.77
N LYS A 131 -4.25 0.25 -20.52
CA LYS A 131 -4.28 0.23 -21.99
C LYS A 131 -5.31 1.23 -22.54
N VAL A 132 -6.52 1.28 -21.97
CA VAL A 132 -7.56 2.28 -22.31
C VAL A 132 -7.04 3.70 -22.08
N ILE A 133 -6.45 3.96 -20.91
CA ILE A 133 -5.83 5.26 -20.59
C ILE A 133 -4.72 5.56 -21.62
N TYR A 134 -3.75 4.66 -21.81
CA TYR A 134 -2.63 4.82 -22.74
C TYR A 134 -3.06 5.16 -24.17
N HIS A 135 -4.12 4.54 -24.70
CA HIS A 135 -4.60 4.83 -26.06
C HIS A 135 -5.41 6.13 -26.14
N THR A 136 -6.28 6.42 -25.17
CA THR A 136 -7.08 7.65 -25.14
C THR A 136 -6.33 8.90 -24.67
N LYS A 137 -5.10 8.72 -24.14
CA LYS A 137 -4.26 9.76 -23.52
C LYS A 137 -4.89 10.49 -22.32
N SER A 138 -6.00 9.97 -21.80
CA SER A 138 -6.78 10.56 -20.72
C SER A 138 -7.14 9.54 -19.64
N ILE A 139 -7.15 9.97 -18.38
CA ILE A 139 -7.71 9.16 -17.27
C ILE A 139 -9.24 9.10 -17.32
N TRP A 140 -9.88 10.15 -17.84
CA TRP A 140 -11.34 10.23 -17.96
C TRP A 140 -11.89 9.46 -19.15
N ALA A 141 -11.06 9.17 -20.17
CA ALA A 141 -11.27 8.32 -21.36
C ALA A 141 -12.59 8.49 -22.17
N GLY A 142 -13.50 9.39 -21.76
CA GLY A 142 -14.79 9.64 -22.40
C GLY A 142 -15.63 8.37 -22.54
N GLY A 143 -16.25 8.21 -23.71
CA GLY A 143 -17.08 7.04 -24.03
C GLY A 143 -16.34 5.69 -24.00
N ALA A 144 -15.00 5.66 -23.95
CA ALA A 144 -14.25 4.41 -23.87
C ALA A 144 -14.49 3.64 -22.54
N TRP A 145 -14.91 4.33 -21.47
CA TRP A 145 -15.35 3.64 -20.25
C TRP A 145 -16.77 3.08 -20.35
N ALA A 146 -17.63 3.64 -21.21
CA ALA A 146 -19.03 3.26 -21.33
C ALA A 146 -19.31 2.06 -22.26
N THR A 147 -18.27 1.47 -22.88
CA THR A 147 -18.42 0.33 -23.79
C THR A 147 -18.78 -0.97 -23.05
N GLU A 148 -19.63 -1.81 -23.65
CA GLU A 148 -20.05 -3.10 -23.06
C GLU A 148 -18.89 -4.06 -22.76
N ALA A 149 -17.77 -3.96 -23.47
CA ALA A 149 -16.55 -4.72 -23.20
C ALA A 149 -16.01 -4.56 -21.76
N ASN A 150 -16.42 -3.49 -21.06
CA ASN A 150 -15.88 -3.14 -19.74
C ASN A 150 -16.62 -3.80 -18.56
N ILE A 151 -17.74 -4.50 -18.79
CA ILE A 151 -18.63 -4.98 -17.71
C ILE A 151 -17.97 -5.93 -16.70
N TYR A 152 -16.91 -6.65 -17.09
CA TYR A 152 -16.15 -7.57 -16.22
C TYR A 152 -14.81 -6.99 -15.74
N THR A 153 -14.56 -5.70 -15.97
CA THR A 153 -13.24 -5.08 -15.75
C THR A 153 -13.14 -4.32 -14.43
N HIS A 154 -14.17 -4.38 -13.58
CA HIS A 154 -14.23 -3.64 -12.30
C HIS A 154 -13.92 -2.14 -12.44
N LEU A 155 -14.65 -1.45 -13.34
CA LEU A 155 -14.45 0.00 -13.61
C LEU A 155 -14.44 0.87 -12.34
N ASN A 156 -15.20 0.47 -11.33
CA ASN A 156 -15.30 1.11 -10.02
C ASN A 156 -13.99 1.05 -9.18
N TYR A 157 -13.01 0.22 -9.55
CA TYR A 157 -11.71 0.20 -8.87
C TYR A 157 -10.92 1.51 -9.08
N PRO A 158 -10.14 1.94 -8.08
CA PRO A 158 -9.20 3.06 -8.19
C PRO A 158 -8.30 3.00 -9.42
N LYS A 159 -7.76 4.16 -9.83
CA LYS A 159 -7.01 4.29 -11.09
C LYS A 159 -5.53 4.60 -10.91
N LEU A 160 -4.98 4.60 -9.69
CA LEU A 160 -3.57 4.87 -9.43
C LEU A 160 -2.64 3.95 -10.21
N PHE A 161 -2.76 2.63 -10.02
CA PHE A 161 -1.89 1.67 -10.69
C PHE A 161 -2.06 1.73 -12.22
N SER A 162 -3.30 1.80 -12.69
CA SER A 162 -3.62 1.85 -14.11
C SER A 162 -3.01 3.10 -14.79
N LEU A 163 -3.03 4.25 -14.11
CA LEU A 163 -2.35 5.45 -14.55
C LEU A 163 -0.83 5.27 -14.61
N LEU A 164 -0.20 4.70 -13.56
CA LEU A 164 1.25 4.48 -13.53
C LEU A 164 1.70 3.58 -14.71
N ALA A 165 0.97 2.50 -14.97
CA ALA A 165 1.23 1.60 -16.10
C ALA A 165 1.05 2.31 -17.46
N ALA A 166 0.03 3.17 -17.60
CA ALA A 166 -0.18 3.97 -18.80
C ALA A 166 0.90 5.07 -19.00
N GLN A 167 1.37 5.69 -17.92
CA GLN A 167 2.46 6.66 -17.92
C GLN A 167 3.78 6.01 -18.35
N VAL A 168 4.10 4.83 -17.80
CA VAL A 168 5.25 4.02 -18.22
C VAL A 168 5.21 3.71 -19.71
N ALA A 169 4.10 3.17 -20.23
CA ALA A 169 3.95 2.87 -21.65
C ALA A 169 4.07 4.13 -22.52
N THR A 170 3.53 5.27 -22.05
CA THR A 170 3.62 6.56 -22.74
C THR A 170 5.07 7.08 -22.83
N LEU A 171 5.86 6.97 -21.76
CA LEU A 171 7.28 7.38 -21.78
C LEU A 171 8.18 6.44 -22.60
N LEU A 172 7.83 5.15 -22.65
CA LEU A 172 8.50 4.20 -23.54
C LEU A 172 8.14 4.42 -25.01
N GLY A 173 6.94 4.92 -25.29
CA GLY A 173 6.42 5.22 -26.62
C GLY A 173 5.67 4.05 -27.28
N PHE A 174 5.45 2.95 -26.55
CA PHE A 174 4.79 1.75 -27.04
C PHE A 174 4.08 1.00 -25.90
N TRP A 175 3.12 0.17 -26.25
CA TRP A 175 2.54 -0.84 -25.36
C TRP A 175 3.05 -2.22 -25.74
N ASN A 176 3.41 -3.04 -24.75
CA ASN A 176 3.50 -4.50 -24.87
C ASN A 176 3.13 -5.14 -23.52
N GLU A 177 3.11 -6.46 -23.41
CA GLU A 177 2.69 -7.13 -22.16
C GLU A 177 3.81 -7.27 -21.11
N TYR A 178 4.92 -6.53 -21.22
CA TYR A 178 6.03 -6.52 -20.25
C TYR A 178 6.27 -5.13 -19.67
N ALA A 179 6.44 -4.13 -20.54
CA ALA A 179 6.80 -2.76 -20.20
C ALA A 179 5.89 -2.11 -19.14
N PRO A 180 4.54 -2.22 -19.21
CA PRO A 180 3.66 -1.65 -18.19
C PRO A 180 3.91 -2.18 -16.77
N LYS A 181 4.49 -3.39 -16.62
CA LYS A 181 4.84 -3.97 -15.31
C LYS A 181 5.90 -3.17 -14.54
N LEU A 182 6.63 -2.24 -15.17
CA LEU A 182 7.50 -1.30 -14.46
C LEU A 182 6.74 -0.44 -13.43
N ALA A 183 5.43 -0.25 -13.61
CA ALA A 183 4.57 0.40 -12.62
C ALA A 183 4.52 -0.36 -11.28
N ILE A 184 4.69 -1.68 -11.30
CA ILE A 184 4.82 -2.52 -10.10
C ILE A 184 6.09 -2.13 -9.33
N THR A 185 7.21 -1.91 -10.04
CA THR A 185 8.47 -1.44 -9.43
C THR A 185 8.33 -0.03 -8.85
N LEU A 186 7.59 0.87 -9.50
CA LEU A 186 7.29 2.20 -8.95
C LEU A 186 6.43 2.12 -7.68
N LEU A 187 5.44 1.23 -7.67
CA LEU A 187 4.60 0.94 -6.50
C LEU A 187 5.39 0.27 -5.36
N ALA A 188 6.54 -0.37 -5.65
CA ALA A 188 7.43 -0.94 -4.65
C ALA A 188 8.26 0.11 -3.88
N LEU A 189 8.55 1.27 -4.48
CA LEU A 189 9.49 2.25 -3.93
C LEU A 189 9.15 2.77 -2.52
N PRO A 190 7.90 3.16 -2.19
CA PRO A 190 7.57 3.60 -0.84
C PRO A 190 7.77 2.50 0.21
N MET A 191 7.42 1.26 -0.16
CA MET A 191 7.61 0.06 0.64
C MET A 191 9.11 -0.23 0.88
N LEU A 192 9.93 -0.25 -0.17
CA LEU A 192 11.38 -0.49 -0.05
C LEU A 192 12.07 0.58 0.78
N ALA A 193 11.72 1.86 0.57
CA ALA A 193 12.21 2.96 1.39
C ALA A 193 11.79 2.82 2.86
N PHE A 194 10.56 2.37 3.14
CA PHE A 194 10.08 2.16 4.51
C PHE A 194 10.90 1.08 5.23
N TYR A 195 11.24 0.00 4.54
CA TYR A 195 12.02 -1.06 5.14
C TYR A 195 13.48 -0.67 5.38
N CYS A 196 14.09 0.12 4.48
CA CYS A 196 15.40 0.70 4.74
C CYS A 196 15.37 1.71 5.91
N GLU A 197 14.32 2.53 6.06
CA GLU A 197 14.12 3.40 7.23
C GLU A 197 13.93 2.60 8.53
N ALA A 198 13.07 1.57 8.50
CA ALA A 198 12.78 0.73 9.66
C ALA A 198 14.02 -0.04 10.11
N TRP A 199 14.79 -0.59 9.17
CA TRP A 199 16.12 -1.16 9.42
C TRP A 199 17.04 -0.16 10.12
N GLN A 200 17.19 1.06 9.59
CA GLN A 200 18.05 2.08 10.18
C GLN A 200 17.66 2.40 11.63
N ARG A 201 16.36 2.61 11.89
CA ARG A 201 15.82 2.88 13.24
C ARG A 201 16.06 1.73 14.22
N LEU A 202 16.00 0.48 13.74
CA LEU A 202 16.26 -0.70 14.58
C LEU A 202 17.75 -0.80 14.91
N CYS A 203 18.63 -0.65 13.93
CA CYS A 203 20.09 -0.67 14.13
C CYS A 203 20.62 0.51 14.96
N SER A 204 19.98 1.68 14.92
CA SER A 204 20.42 2.85 15.70
C SER A 204 19.94 2.82 17.16
N LYS A 205 18.78 2.19 17.43
CA LYS A 205 18.18 2.17 18.77
C LYS A 205 18.70 1.05 19.65
N TYR A 206 19.10 -0.07 19.05
CA TYR A 206 19.60 -1.23 19.75
C TYR A 206 21.02 -1.50 19.28
N ASP A 207 21.98 -1.33 20.19
CA ASP A 207 23.37 -1.76 20.03
C ASP A 207 23.41 -3.30 20.07
N THR A 208 22.84 -3.89 19.03
CA THR A 208 22.54 -5.32 18.90
C THR A 208 23.22 -5.84 17.66
N ASP A 209 23.82 -7.03 17.82
CA ASP A 209 24.37 -7.80 16.73
C ASP A 209 23.43 -7.83 15.53
N LYS A 210 24.05 -7.67 14.36
CA LYS A 210 23.44 -7.44 13.03
C LYS A 210 22.30 -8.42 12.69
N GLY A 211 22.22 -9.58 13.35
CA GLY A 211 21.25 -10.65 13.10
C GLY A 211 19.78 -10.30 13.29
N VAL A 212 19.40 -9.43 14.24
CA VAL A 212 17.96 -9.16 14.50
C VAL A 212 17.31 -8.39 13.35
N GLY A 213 18.04 -7.46 12.72
CA GLY A 213 17.59 -6.78 11.50
C GLY A 213 17.38 -7.76 10.34
N TRP A 214 18.28 -8.74 10.17
CA TRP A 214 18.18 -9.74 9.11
C TRP A 214 16.93 -10.62 9.24
N ILE A 215 16.36 -10.79 10.44
CA ILE A 215 15.08 -11.49 10.61
C ILE A 215 13.91 -10.66 10.03
N TYR A 216 13.95 -9.33 10.17
CA TYR A 216 12.94 -8.45 9.57
C TYR A 216 13.03 -8.44 8.04
N VAL A 217 14.24 -8.36 7.48
CA VAL A 217 14.49 -8.46 6.02
C VAL A 217 14.22 -9.88 5.50
N GLY A 218 14.48 -10.91 6.30
CA GLY A 218 14.19 -12.31 6.00
C GLY A 218 12.70 -12.61 5.97
N MET A 219 11.93 -12.11 6.94
CA MET A 219 10.47 -12.18 6.88
C MET A 219 9.90 -11.38 5.71
N LEU A 220 10.52 -10.23 5.38
CA LEU A 220 10.22 -9.53 4.14
C LEU A 220 10.38 -10.42 2.91
N THR A 221 11.53 -11.09 2.83
CA THR A 221 11.89 -11.98 1.73
C THR A 221 10.86 -13.11 1.64
N LEU A 222 10.49 -13.73 2.76
CA LEU A 222 9.44 -14.77 2.80
C LEU A 222 8.06 -14.24 2.36
N LEU A 223 7.72 -12.98 2.66
CA LEU A 223 6.48 -12.32 2.20
C LEU A 223 6.53 -11.89 0.73
N LEU A 224 7.72 -11.56 0.19
CA LEU A 224 7.94 -11.19 -1.21
C LEU A 224 7.96 -12.41 -2.15
N PHE A 225 8.31 -13.59 -1.62
CA PHE A 225 8.45 -14.87 -2.36
C PHE A 225 7.45 -15.95 -1.90
N GLY A 226 6.28 -15.55 -1.41
CA GLY A 226 5.34 -16.41 -0.66
C GLY A 226 4.78 -17.64 -1.38
N PHE A 227 5.54 -18.73 -1.38
CA PHE A 227 5.24 -20.03 -0.72
C PHE A 227 3.84 -20.66 -0.72
N ASP A 228 2.91 -20.25 -1.59
CA ASP A 228 1.85 -21.16 -2.06
C ASP A 228 2.07 -21.53 -3.54
N GLY A 229 1.54 -22.68 -3.95
CA GLY A 229 1.66 -23.18 -5.32
C GLY A 229 0.89 -22.38 -6.37
N SER A 230 0.20 -21.30 -5.99
CA SER A 230 -0.54 -20.40 -6.88
C SER A 230 0.22 -19.09 -7.22
N GLY A 231 1.28 -18.77 -6.47
CA GLY A 231 2.43 -18.03 -6.99
C GLY A 231 2.60 -16.56 -6.58
N PHE A 232 3.28 -15.80 -7.43
CA PHE A 232 4.00 -14.58 -7.03
C PHE A 232 3.15 -13.30 -7.10
N PHE A 233 2.23 -13.12 -6.14
CA PHE A 233 1.25 -12.03 -6.07
C PHE A 233 1.76 -10.58 -6.09
N LEU A 234 3.07 -10.34 -5.97
CA LEU A 234 3.64 -8.99 -6.04
C LEU A 234 4.22 -8.62 -7.41
N PHE A 235 4.53 -9.59 -8.27
CA PHE A 235 5.15 -9.35 -9.59
C PHE A 235 4.45 -10.03 -10.77
N ASN A 236 3.41 -10.82 -10.52
CA ASN A 236 2.51 -11.32 -11.56
C ASN A 236 1.58 -10.22 -12.14
N GLY A 237 1.33 -9.16 -11.37
CA GLY A 237 0.47 -8.03 -11.75
C GLY A 237 -0.89 -7.97 -11.04
N TYR A 238 -1.14 -8.84 -10.06
CA TYR A 238 -2.29 -8.71 -9.16
C TYR A 238 -2.05 -7.60 -8.14
N MET A 239 -3.14 -6.92 -7.75
CA MET A 239 -3.06 -5.85 -6.74
C MET A 239 -3.37 -6.34 -5.31
N ASP A 240 -3.87 -7.55 -5.14
CA ASP A 240 -4.23 -8.12 -3.83
C ASP A 240 -3.02 -8.19 -2.87
N GLY A 241 -1.85 -8.58 -3.37
CA GLY A 241 -0.61 -8.57 -2.60
C GLY A 241 -0.17 -7.15 -2.20
N TRP A 242 -0.36 -6.17 -3.09
CA TRP A 242 -0.05 -4.77 -2.82
C TRP A 242 -0.99 -4.15 -1.78
N VAL A 243 -2.27 -4.50 -1.81
CA VAL A 243 -3.26 -4.12 -0.78
C VAL A 243 -2.84 -4.68 0.58
N ALA A 244 -2.58 -5.98 0.64
CA ALA A 244 -2.16 -6.67 1.86
C ALA A 244 -0.87 -6.06 2.45
N LEU A 245 0.11 -5.81 1.60
CA LEU A 245 1.41 -5.24 1.96
C LEU A 245 1.28 -3.81 2.51
N TYR A 246 0.55 -2.91 1.83
CA TYR A 246 0.37 -1.54 2.31
C TYR A 246 -0.50 -1.43 3.55
N ALA A 247 -1.49 -2.33 3.73
CA ALA A 247 -2.21 -2.45 5.01
C ALA A 247 -1.27 -2.85 6.17
N CYS A 248 -0.35 -3.79 5.93
CA CYS A 248 0.66 -4.18 6.93
C CYS A 248 1.64 -3.04 7.23
N LEU A 249 2.11 -2.32 6.20
CA LEU A 249 2.97 -1.14 6.37
C LEU A 249 2.29 -0.05 7.21
N ALA A 250 0.99 0.19 7.02
CA ALA A 250 0.22 1.13 7.84
C ALA A 250 0.16 0.69 9.31
N THR A 251 -0.09 -0.60 9.59
CA THR A 251 -0.11 -1.11 10.99
C THR A 251 1.28 -1.11 11.64
N ILE A 252 2.34 -1.43 10.89
CA ILE A 252 3.73 -1.32 11.37
C ILE A 252 4.08 0.14 11.65
N ALA A 253 3.73 1.09 10.78
CA ALA A 253 3.96 2.52 10.99
C ALA A 253 3.24 3.03 12.26
N TRP A 254 2.00 2.59 12.50
CA TRP A 254 1.24 2.87 13.74
C TRP A 254 1.97 2.41 15.01
N VAL A 255 2.49 1.18 15.00
CA VAL A 255 3.17 0.54 16.15
C VAL A 255 4.57 1.14 16.38
N THR A 256 5.35 1.33 15.30
CA THR A 256 6.81 1.59 15.40
C THR A 256 7.19 3.06 15.31
N SER A 257 6.55 3.84 14.42
CA SER A 257 6.91 5.24 14.20
C SER A 257 6.09 6.20 15.06
N GLY A 258 4.82 5.87 15.31
CA GLY A 258 3.85 6.81 15.87
C GLY A 258 3.63 8.07 15.01
N ASN A 259 4.16 8.11 13.80
CA ASN A 259 3.98 9.19 12.84
C ASN A 259 2.64 8.99 12.13
N LEU A 260 1.60 9.61 12.70
CA LEU A 260 0.23 9.55 12.16
C LEU A 260 0.14 10.02 10.70
N TRP A 261 1.09 10.86 10.25
CA TRP A 261 1.14 11.29 8.86
C TRP A 261 1.68 10.21 7.91
N GLN A 262 2.72 9.46 8.30
CA GLN A 262 3.21 8.31 7.53
C GLN A 262 2.12 7.22 7.42
N VAL A 263 1.46 6.95 8.54
CA VAL A 263 0.26 6.10 8.62
C VAL A 263 -0.82 6.57 7.64
N PHE A 264 -1.24 7.84 7.73
CA PHE A 264 -2.30 8.41 6.89
C PHE A 264 -1.98 8.30 5.39
N VAL A 265 -0.73 8.55 4.99
CA VAL A 265 -0.31 8.43 3.59
C VAL A 265 -0.37 6.99 3.09
N PHE A 266 0.05 5.99 3.90
CA PHE A 266 -0.11 4.58 3.53
C PHE A 266 -1.57 4.13 3.49
N LEU A 267 -2.44 4.70 4.34
CA LEU A 267 -3.88 4.46 4.30
C LEU A 267 -4.55 5.05 3.05
N CYS A 268 -4.11 6.22 2.58
CA CYS A 268 -4.54 6.76 1.28
C CYS A 268 -4.02 5.89 0.13
N LEU A 269 -2.75 5.48 0.18
CA LEU A 269 -2.15 4.66 -0.87
C LEU A 269 -2.82 3.29 -0.99
N VAL A 270 -3.14 2.60 0.11
CA VAL A 270 -3.82 1.30 0.05
C VAL A 270 -5.25 1.44 -0.50
N ALA A 271 -5.97 2.52 -0.13
CA ALA A 271 -7.29 2.83 -0.67
C ALA A 271 -7.29 3.17 -2.17
N GLU A 272 -6.15 3.60 -2.72
CA GLU A 272 -5.95 3.92 -4.15
C GLU A 272 -5.46 2.73 -4.99
N ILE A 273 -5.21 1.56 -4.41
CA ILE A 273 -4.77 0.36 -5.14
C ILE A 273 -5.96 -0.51 -5.55
N LYS A 274 -6.91 -0.74 -4.62
CA LYS A 274 -8.10 -1.60 -4.81
C LYS A 274 -9.19 -1.20 -3.81
N GLN A 275 -10.45 -1.53 -4.06
CA GLN A 275 -11.56 -1.16 -3.16
C GLN A 275 -11.48 -1.82 -1.78
N GLU A 276 -10.97 -3.05 -1.73
CA GLU A 276 -10.66 -3.79 -0.51
C GLU A 276 -9.62 -3.05 0.34
N GLY A 277 -8.74 -2.28 -0.29
CA GLY A 277 -7.82 -1.38 0.37
C GLY A 277 -8.52 -0.23 1.10
N LEU A 278 -9.63 0.30 0.58
CA LEU A 278 -10.44 1.31 1.29
C LEU A 278 -11.10 0.72 2.55
N ILE A 279 -11.57 -0.54 2.46
CA ILE A 279 -12.11 -1.28 3.60
C ILE A 279 -11.02 -1.47 4.67
N LEU A 280 -9.85 -1.98 4.28
CA LEU A 280 -8.70 -2.17 5.19
C LEU A 280 -8.22 -0.84 5.77
N ALA A 281 -8.19 0.24 4.99
CA ALA A 281 -7.86 1.57 5.51
C ALA A 281 -8.85 2.03 6.58
N GLY A 282 -10.15 1.80 6.38
CA GLY A 282 -11.19 2.09 7.38
C GLY A 282 -11.02 1.27 8.67
N ILE A 283 -10.75 -0.03 8.55
CA ILE A 283 -10.52 -0.92 9.71
C ILE A 283 -9.27 -0.49 10.49
N VAL A 284 -8.13 -0.34 9.81
CA VAL A 284 -6.86 0.06 10.45
C VAL A 284 -6.98 1.44 11.11
N SER A 285 -7.68 2.39 10.47
CA SER A 285 -7.93 3.72 11.04
C SER A 285 -8.77 3.63 12.31
N THR A 286 -9.89 2.92 12.25
CA THR A 286 -10.85 2.81 13.36
C THR A 286 -10.22 2.15 14.57
N ILE A 287 -9.55 1.01 14.37
CA ILE A 287 -8.89 0.27 15.45
C ILE A 287 -7.67 1.03 15.96
N GLY A 288 -6.86 1.62 15.08
CA GLY A 288 -5.69 2.42 15.46
C GLY A 288 -6.04 3.64 16.31
N ILE A 289 -7.10 4.37 15.93
CA ILE A 289 -7.64 5.49 16.71
C ILE A 289 -8.21 5.01 18.05
N ALA A 290 -8.96 3.91 18.08
CA ALA A 290 -9.50 3.36 19.33
C ALA A 290 -8.38 2.96 20.32
N LEU A 291 -7.35 2.25 19.84
CA LEU A 291 -6.21 1.80 20.66
C LEU A 291 -5.28 2.95 21.09
N GLN A 292 -5.27 4.10 20.38
CA GLN A 292 -4.44 5.27 20.71
C GLN A 292 -5.25 6.52 21.10
N ALA A 293 -6.53 6.39 21.46
CA ALA A 293 -7.42 7.54 21.67
C ALA A 293 -6.85 8.64 22.60
N PRO A 294 -6.17 8.33 23.73
CA PRO A 294 -5.53 9.35 24.56
C PRO A 294 -4.40 10.11 23.85
N ARG A 295 -3.56 9.40 23.07
CA ARG A 295 -2.44 10.00 22.32
C ARG A 295 -2.95 10.84 21.15
N VAL A 296 -3.95 10.36 20.43
CA VAL A 296 -4.60 11.13 19.34
C VAL A 296 -5.23 12.40 19.91
N ARG A 297 -5.95 12.31 21.04
CA ARG A 297 -6.50 13.49 21.74
C ARG A 297 -5.39 14.47 22.15
N ALA A 298 -4.32 14.00 22.77
CA ALA A 298 -3.20 14.85 23.18
C ALA A 298 -2.53 15.57 21.98
N LEU A 299 -2.38 14.89 20.84
CA LEU A 299 -1.85 15.49 19.61
C LEU A 299 -2.79 16.58 19.05
N LEU A 300 -4.11 16.33 19.02
CA LEU A 300 -5.10 17.31 18.56
C LEU A 300 -5.15 18.55 19.45
N HIS A 301 -5.01 18.40 20.77
CA HIS A 301 -4.95 19.54 21.70
C HIS A 301 -3.64 20.32 21.60
N SER A 302 -2.50 19.64 21.43
CA SER A 302 -1.17 20.28 21.51
C SER A 302 -0.74 21.03 20.25
N GLN A 303 -1.17 20.61 19.06
CA GLN A 303 -0.63 21.20 17.82
C GLN A 303 -1.21 22.56 17.42
N GLY A 304 -2.32 22.99 18.04
CA GLY A 304 -2.95 24.27 17.73
C GLY A 304 -3.70 24.28 16.38
N LYS A 305 -4.73 25.13 16.29
CA LYS A 305 -5.73 25.10 15.20
C LYS A 305 -5.11 25.27 13.80
N PHE A 306 -4.09 26.13 13.65
CA PHE A 306 -3.48 26.42 12.35
C PHE A 306 -2.64 25.26 11.79
N VAL A 307 -1.87 24.58 12.64
CA VAL A 307 -1.09 23.40 12.23
C VAL A 307 -2.03 22.25 11.86
N MET A 308 -3.08 22.03 12.65
CA MET A 308 -4.12 21.04 12.35
C MET A 308 -4.82 21.33 11.01
N LEU A 309 -5.20 22.59 10.75
CA LEU A 309 -5.79 22.99 9.46
C LEU A 309 -4.83 22.74 8.29
N ARG A 310 -3.53 23.00 8.46
CA ARG A 310 -2.50 22.71 7.45
C ARG A 310 -2.37 21.21 7.17
N HIS A 311 -2.45 20.36 8.19
CA HIS A 311 -2.45 18.90 8.00
C HIS A 311 -3.75 18.40 7.37
N ALA A 312 -4.90 18.95 7.75
CA ALA A 312 -6.18 18.65 7.12
C ALA A 312 -6.20 19.02 5.62
N GLY A 313 -5.67 20.19 5.26
CA GLY A 313 -5.53 20.61 3.85
C GLY A 313 -4.64 19.68 3.03
N LYS A 314 -3.49 19.25 3.55
CA LYS A 314 -2.65 18.22 2.92
C LYS A 314 -3.38 16.87 2.83
N GLY A 315 -4.15 16.53 3.86
CA GLY A 315 -4.91 15.28 3.91
C GLY A 315 -6.00 15.22 2.85
N ALA A 316 -6.71 16.33 2.65
CA ALA A 316 -7.70 16.49 1.59
C ALA A 316 -7.09 16.24 0.20
N LEU A 317 -5.90 16.78 -0.11
CA LEU A 317 -5.23 16.56 -1.40
C LEU A 317 -4.95 15.07 -1.69
N LEU A 318 -4.70 14.25 -0.67
CA LEU A 318 -4.46 12.81 -0.82
C LEU A 318 -5.76 11.98 -0.86
N ILE A 319 -6.87 12.54 -0.42
CA ILE A 319 -8.20 11.89 -0.39
C ILE A 319 -9.07 12.27 -1.60
N VAL A 320 -8.84 13.44 -2.21
CA VAL A 320 -9.60 13.92 -3.38
C VAL A 320 -9.63 12.90 -4.53
N PRO A 321 -8.52 12.24 -4.94
CA PRO A 321 -8.56 11.34 -6.09
C PRO A 321 -9.48 10.12 -5.88
N ILE A 322 -9.52 9.57 -4.65
CA ILE A 322 -10.42 8.50 -4.22
C ILE A 322 -11.86 8.89 -4.55
N PHE A 323 -12.32 10.02 -4.00
CA PHE A 323 -13.69 10.48 -4.18
C PHE A 323 -13.97 10.97 -5.60
N ALA A 324 -13.02 11.61 -6.28
CA ALA A 324 -13.19 12.07 -7.66
C ALA A 324 -13.48 10.90 -8.61
N TRP A 325 -12.77 9.78 -8.47
CA TRP A 325 -13.08 8.58 -9.26
C TRP A 325 -14.43 7.96 -8.89
N PHE A 326 -14.74 7.81 -7.60
CA PHE A 326 -16.06 7.28 -7.18
C PHE A 326 -17.23 8.13 -7.65
N ILE A 327 -17.09 9.47 -7.67
CA ILE A 327 -18.10 10.39 -8.19
C ILE A 327 -18.22 10.22 -9.71
N ALA A 328 -17.11 10.20 -10.45
CA ALA A 328 -17.13 10.00 -11.91
C ALA A 328 -17.80 8.68 -12.31
N VAL A 329 -17.49 7.59 -11.62
CA VAL A 329 -18.12 6.26 -11.83
C VAL A 329 -19.64 6.29 -11.61
N LYS A 330 -20.11 7.05 -10.62
CA LYS A 330 -21.56 7.22 -10.37
C LYS A 330 -22.23 8.10 -11.43
N VAL A 331 -21.65 9.26 -11.73
CA VAL A 331 -22.19 10.25 -12.70
C VAL A 331 -22.25 9.66 -14.12
N GLN A 332 -21.27 8.86 -14.50
CA GLN A 332 -21.20 8.20 -15.81
C GLN A 332 -21.90 6.82 -15.83
N HIS A 333 -22.56 6.42 -14.73
CA HIS A 333 -23.24 5.12 -14.58
C HIS A 333 -22.38 3.88 -14.93
N LEU A 334 -21.06 3.97 -14.72
CA LEU A 334 -20.09 2.94 -15.12
C LEU A 334 -20.15 1.66 -14.28
N ALA A 335 -20.65 1.74 -13.05
CA ALA A 335 -20.73 0.60 -12.15
C ALA A 335 -22.10 -0.09 -12.23
N ARG A 336 -22.13 -1.32 -12.76
CA ARG A 336 -23.19 -2.27 -12.45
C ARG A 336 -22.91 -2.89 -11.08
N SER A 337 -23.90 -2.96 -10.20
CA SER A 337 -23.72 -3.53 -8.86
C SER A 337 -23.71 -5.06 -8.89
N HIS A 338 -22.62 -5.68 -8.42
CA HIS A 338 -22.61 -7.11 -8.01
C HIS A 338 -23.42 -7.37 -6.73
N TYR A 339 -24.05 -6.33 -6.18
CA TYR A 339 -24.98 -6.38 -5.06
C TYR A 339 -26.30 -5.78 -5.52
N SER A 340 -26.97 -6.49 -6.43
CA SER A 340 -28.35 -6.25 -6.85
C SER A 340 -29.31 -7.18 -6.08
N GLY A 341 -30.55 -6.71 -5.88
CA GLY A 341 -31.57 -7.38 -5.08
C GLY A 341 -31.36 -7.22 -3.57
N ASN A 342 -32.14 -7.95 -2.78
CA ASN A 342 -32.14 -7.81 -1.32
C ASN A 342 -30.95 -8.56 -0.69
N THR A 343 -29.84 -7.86 -0.49
CA THR A 343 -28.60 -8.41 0.09
C THR A 343 -28.77 -8.93 1.52
N PHE A 344 -29.70 -8.34 2.28
CA PHE A 344 -29.96 -8.73 3.67
C PHE A 344 -30.68 -10.07 3.75
N GLU A 345 -31.76 -10.25 2.97
CA GLU A 345 -32.46 -11.54 2.85
C GLU A 345 -31.52 -12.65 2.39
N ARG A 346 -30.65 -12.38 1.40
CA ARG A 346 -29.67 -13.37 0.92
C ARG A 346 -28.67 -13.77 2.01
N ALA A 347 -28.16 -12.81 2.77
CA ALA A 347 -27.27 -13.08 3.90
C ALA A 347 -27.96 -13.89 5.00
N LEU A 348 -29.22 -13.57 5.32
CA LEU A 348 -30.02 -14.29 6.30
C LEU A 348 -30.35 -15.73 5.84
N ALA A 349 -30.64 -15.92 4.56
CA ALA A 349 -30.84 -17.24 3.97
C ALA A 349 -29.58 -18.11 4.09
N ARG A 350 -28.41 -17.59 3.69
CA ARG A 350 -27.12 -18.31 3.82
C ARG A 350 -26.72 -18.59 5.28
N LEU A 351 -27.02 -17.70 6.22
CA LEU A 351 -26.84 -17.96 7.65
C LEU A 351 -27.75 -19.08 8.16
N SER A 352 -28.91 -19.27 7.54
CA SER A 352 -29.89 -20.32 7.89
C SER A 352 -29.54 -21.68 7.27
N THR A 353 -28.57 -21.73 6.36
CA THR A 353 -28.11 -22.94 5.67
C THR A 353 -26.71 -23.33 6.18
N PRO A 354 -26.57 -24.39 7.01
CA PRO A 354 -25.28 -24.73 7.64
C PRO A 354 -24.11 -24.90 6.66
N SER A 355 -24.34 -25.59 5.55
CA SER A 355 -23.33 -25.82 4.51
C SER A 355 -22.73 -24.53 3.95
N ASP A 356 -23.49 -23.44 3.87
CA ASP A 356 -23.05 -22.21 3.24
C ASP A 356 -22.06 -21.47 4.13
N TRP A 357 -22.41 -21.24 5.40
CA TRP A 357 -21.50 -20.54 6.31
C TRP A 357 -20.31 -21.40 6.74
N GLU A 358 -20.47 -22.72 6.87
CA GLU A 358 -19.35 -23.65 7.07
C GLU A 358 -18.35 -23.57 5.92
N TRP A 359 -18.84 -23.58 4.68
CA TRP A 359 -18.00 -23.50 3.48
C TRP A 359 -17.31 -22.14 3.32
N ILE A 360 -17.98 -21.04 3.71
CA ILE A 360 -17.36 -19.70 3.79
C ILE A 360 -16.22 -19.71 4.83
N VAL A 361 -16.47 -20.21 6.05
CA VAL A 361 -15.45 -20.25 7.12
C VAL A 361 -14.26 -21.12 6.73
N ALA A 362 -14.52 -22.31 6.15
CA ALA A 362 -13.48 -23.20 5.64
C ALA A 362 -12.61 -22.50 4.57
N ASN A 363 -13.22 -21.79 3.62
CA ASN A 363 -12.45 -21.09 2.59
C ASN A 363 -11.68 -19.87 3.13
N ILE A 364 -12.21 -19.12 4.10
CA ILE A 364 -11.46 -18.01 4.71
C ILE A 364 -10.25 -18.50 5.51
N LEU A 365 -10.38 -19.63 6.23
CA LEU A 365 -9.35 -20.11 7.16
C LEU A 365 -8.36 -21.13 6.57
N LEU A 366 -8.78 -21.93 5.59
CA LEU A 366 -8.02 -23.09 5.09
C LEU A 366 -7.53 -22.93 3.65
N HIS A 367 -8.18 -22.10 2.82
CA HIS A 367 -7.79 -21.95 1.40
C HIS A 367 -6.39 -21.34 1.26
N ASN A 368 -6.03 -20.39 2.14
CA ASN A 368 -4.66 -19.93 2.28
C ASN A 368 -4.00 -20.65 3.46
N ALA A 369 -3.05 -21.53 3.16
CA ALA A 369 -2.39 -22.40 4.14
C ALA A 369 -1.67 -21.68 5.29
N MET A 370 -1.39 -20.37 5.16
CA MET A 370 -0.75 -19.58 6.21
C MET A 370 -1.74 -18.99 7.23
N VAL A 371 -3.04 -18.89 6.92
CA VAL A 371 -4.02 -18.23 7.80
C VAL A 371 -4.18 -18.99 9.12
N LEU A 372 -4.56 -20.27 9.08
CA LEU A 372 -4.79 -21.06 10.29
C LEU A 372 -3.53 -21.20 11.19
N PRO A 373 -2.33 -21.55 10.68
CA PRO A 373 -1.12 -21.60 11.50
C PRO A 373 -0.75 -20.23 12.10
N SER A 374 -0.89 -19.15 11.33
CA SER A 374 -0.59 -17.80 11.82
C SER A 374 -1.59 -17.34 12.89
N LEU A 375 -2.87 -17.73 12.78
CA LEU A 375 -3.90 -17.44 13.79
C LEU A 375 -3.68 -18.23 15.08
N ALA A 376 -3.28 -19.51 14.97
CA ALA A 376 -2.93 -20.34 16.12
C ALA A 376 -1.72 -19.75 16.88
N LEU A 377 -0.66 -19.37 16.15
CA LEU A 377 0.51 -18.70 16.73
C LEU A 377 0.13 -17.35 17.36
N ALA A 378 -0.71 -16.55 16.69
CA ALA A 378 -1.18 -15.26 17.22
C ALA A 378 -1.96 -15.42 18.54
N THR A 379 -2.76 -16.47 18.64
CA THR A 379 -3.49 -16.81 19.87
C THR A 379 -2.53 -17.14 21.01
N VAL A 380 -1.54 -18.01 20.78
CA VAL A 380 -0.51 -18.36 21.78
C VAL A 380 0.29 -17.13 22.21
N LEU A 381 0.76 -16.31 21.26
CA LEU A 381 1.53 -15.09 21.57
C LEU A 381 0.71 -14.07 22.35
N THR A 382 -0.58 -13.92 22.05
CA THR A 382 -1.50 -13.04 22.80
C THR A 382 -1.66 -13.51 24.24
N LEU A 383 -1.86 -14.82 24.47
CA LEU A 383 -1.94 -15.40 25.81
C LEU A 383 -0.62 -15.20 26.60
N VAL A 384 0.54 -15.35 25.94
CA VAL A 384 1.86 -15.09 26.55
C VAL A 384 2.03 -13.62 26.92
N ILE A 385 1.63 -12.67 26.06
CA ILE A 385 1.68 -11.23 26.34
C ILE A 385 0.81 -10.88 27.56
N ILE A 386 -0.44 -11.38 27.59
CA ILE A 386 -1.37 -11.18 28.71
C ILE A 386 -0.79 -11.75 30.01
N ARG A 387 -0.30 -13.00 29.98
CA ARG A 387 0.28 -13.67 31.16
C ARG A 387 1.51 -12.96 31.71
N GLN A 388 2.39 -12.43 30.84
CA GLN A 388 3.61 -11.75 31.28
C GLN A 388 3.35 -10.37 31.91
N ARG A 389 2.16 -9.77 31.76
CA ARG A 389 1.77 -8.44 32.30
C ARG A 389 2.80 -7.31 32.08
N ARG A 390 3.65 -7.44 31.05
CA ARG A 390 4.88 -6.64 30.85
C ARG A 390 4.69 -5.19 30.37
N GLY A 391 3.54 -4.58 30.62
CA GLY A 391 3.22 -3.22 30.17
C GLY A 391 3.32 -3.03 28.64
N GLN A 392 3.25 -4.13 27.87
CA GLN A 392 3.38 -4.09 26.41
C GLN A 392 2.29 -3.17 25.82
N PRO A 393 2.63 -2.29 24.87
CA PRO A 393 1.70 -1.27 24.42
C PRO A 393 0.55 -1.91 23.66
N ILE A 394 -0.70 -1.60 24.04
CA ILE A 394 -1.92 -2.24 23.50
C ILE A 394 -2.04 -2.14 21.96
N ILE A 395 -1.40 -1.13 21.36
CA ILE A 395 -1.27 -0.97 19.90
C ILE A 395 -0.65 -2.20 19.20
N LEU A 396 0.13 -3.01 19.91
CA LEU A 396 0.70 -4.26 19.38
C LEU A 396 -0.37 -5.20 18.83
N LEU A 397 -1.61 -5.14 19.36
CA LEU A 397 -2.75 -5.93 18.89
C LEU A 397 -3.36 -5.41 17.56
N LEU A 398 -2.95 -4.24 17.05
CA LEU A 398 -3.54 -3.61 15.87
C LEU A 398 -3.55 -4.53 14.62
N PRO A 399 -2.46 -5.22 14.22
CA PRO A 399 -2.50 -6.05 13.02
C PRO A 399 -3.42 -7.28 13.22
N LEU A 400 -3.44 -7.88 14.42
CA LEU A 400 -4.33 -8.98 14.76
C LEU A 400 -5.80 -8.57 14.71
N LEU A 401 -6.16 -7.46 15.37
CA LEU A 401 -7.52 -6.94 15.38
C LEU A 401 -7.95 -6.47 13.98
N THR A 402 -7.02 -5.98 13.16
CA THR A 402 -7.28 -5.68 11.73
C THR A 402 -7.58 -6.95 10.95
N ALA A 403 -6.81 -8.03 11.14
CA ALA A 403 -7.06 -9.32 10.49
C ALA A 403 -8.43 -9.89 10.87
N VAL A 404 -8.79 -9.87 12.15
CA VAL A 404 -10.11 -10.33 12.65
C VAL A 404 -11.24 -9.45 12.10
N GLY A 405 -11.08 -8.12 12.10
CA GLY A 405 -12.05 -7.19 11.51
C GLY A 405 -12.24 -7.42 10.00
N TYR A 406 -11.16 -7.73 9.28
CA TYR A 406 -11.23 -8.03 7.85
C TYR A 406 -11.86 -9.40 7.57
N ILE A 407 -11.57 -10.44 8.37
CA ILE A 407 -12.29 -11.73 8.34
C ILE A 407 -13.79 -11.51 8.46
N ALA A 408 -14.24 -10.67 9.40
CA ALA A 408 -15.67 -10.38 9.58
C ALA A 408 -16.29 -9.70 8.34
N VAL A 409 -15.61 -8.71 7.74
CA VAL A 409 -16.11 -8.07 6.51
C VAL A 409 -16.15 -9.05 5.34
N VAL A 410 -15.13 -9.88 5.18
CA VAL A 410 -15.04 -10.88 4.10
C VAL A 410 -16.14 -11.95 4.25
N PHE A 411 -16.41 -12.39 5.48
CA PHE A 411 -17.54 -13.27 5.79
C PHE A 411 -18.89 -12.63 5.39
N CYS A 412 -19.13 -11.36 5.77
CA CYS A 412 -20.33 -10.63 5.35
C CYS A 412 -20.44 -10.46 3.82
N VAL A 413 -19.31 -10.25 3.13
CA VAL A 413 -19.25 -10.15 1.66
C VAL A 413 -19.70 -11.45 0.99
N TYR A 414 -19.25 -12.61 1.47
CA TYR A 414 -19.68 -13.91 0.92
C TYR A 414 -21.12 -14.27 1.29
N LEU A 415 -21.61 -13.88 2.47
CA LEU A 415 -23.04 -13.99 2.79
C LEU A 415 -23.91 -13.15 1.83
N ALA A 416 -23.50 -11.92 1.52
CA ALA A 416 -24.28 -10.98 0.71
C ALA A 416 -24.17 -11.16 -0.83
N THR A 417 -23.12 -11.83 -1.34
CA THR A 417 -22.81 -11.89 -2.79
C THR A 417 -23.98 -12.38 -3.65
N ASN A 418 -24.24 -11.73 -4.79
CA ASN A 418 -25.26 -12.19 -5.74
C ASN A 418 -24.79 -13.33 -6.66
N ALA A 419 -23.49 -13.62 -6.68
CA ALA A 419 -22.91 -14.70 -7.45
C ALA A 419 -23.19 -16.07 -6.79
N ASP A 420 -22.96 -17.14 -7.57
CA ASP A 420 -22.83 -18.48 -7.01
C ASP A 420 -21.73 -18.49 -5.93
N LEU A 421 -22.04 -19.11 -4.78
CA LEU A 421 -21.20 -19.04 -3.59
C LEU A 421 -19.89 -19.82 -3.79
N TYR A 422 -19.99 -21.01 -4.38
CA TYR A 422 -18.87 -21.92 -4.59
C TYR A 422 -17.87 -21.35 -5.61
N TRP A 423 -18.38 -20.85 -6.74
CA TRP A 423 -17.60 -20.15 -7.75
C TRP A 423 -16.94 -18.89 -7.18
N HIS A 424 -17.68 -18.05 -6.44
CA HIS A 424 -17.15 -16.80 -5.92
C HIS A 424 -16.02 -17.06 -4.89
N LEU A 425 -16.19 -18.05 -4.00
CA LEU A 425 -15.14 -18.46 -3.07
C LEU A 425 -13.95 -19.08 -3.81
N GLY A 426 -14.17 -20.01 -4.73
CA GLY A 426 -13.10 -20.63 -5.53
C GLY A 426 -12.28 -19.62 -6.33
N ALA A 427 -12.90 -18.53 -6.81
CA ALA A 427 -12.24 -17.49 -7.58
C ALA A 427 -11.53 -16.41 -6.73
N SER A 428 -11.86 -16.24 -5.45
CA SER A 428 -11.40 -15.07 -4.66
C SER A 428 -10.86 -15.35 -3.25
N ALA A 429 -11.18 -16.50 -2.63
CA ALA A 429 -10.80 -16.79 -1.25
C ALA A 429 -9.29 -16.73 -1.00
N GLY A 430 -8.46 -17.37 -1.83
CA GLY A 430 -7.00 -17.33 -1.69
C GLY A 430 -6.41 -15.92 -1.77
N ARG A 431 -6.94 -15.09 -2.69
CA ARG A 431 -6.49 -13.70 -2.91
C ARG A 431 -6.84 -12.78 -1.75
N VAL A 432 -8.06 -12.91 -1.23
CA VAL A 432 -8.54 -12.15 -0.07
C VAL A 432 -7.84 -12.63 1.22
N GLY A 433 -7.59 -13.95 1.33
CA GLY A 433 -6.85 -14.59 2.40
C GLY A 433 -5.41 -14.08 2.56
N LEU A 434 -4.79 -13.59 1.48
CA LEU A 434 -3.45 -13.00 1.51
C LEU A 434 -3.35 -11.82 2.48
N SER A 435 -4.37 -10.93 2.52
CA SER A 435 -4.40 -9.81 3.48
C SER A 435 -4.51 -10.28 4.93
N ILE A 436 -5.27 -11.35 5.16
CA ILE A 436 -5.45 -11.95 6.49
C ILE A 436 -4.12 -12.57 6.96
N ALA A 437 -3.49 -13.39 6.12
CA ALA A 437 -2.22 -14.05 6.40
C ALA A 437 -1.09 -13.04 6.69
N LEU A 438 -0.94 -12.00 5.86
CA LEU A 438 0.07 -10.95 6.02
C LEU A 438 -0.11 -10.15 7.31
N LEU A 439 -1.34 -9.82 7.71
CA LEU A 439 -1.62 -9.10 8.96
C LEU A 439 -1.35 -9.98 10.20
N LEU A 440 -1.71 -11.26 10.15
CA LEU A 440 -1.40 -12.22 11.23
C LEU A 440 0.11 -12.45 11.35
N ALA A 441 0.83 -12.63 10.23
CA ALA A 441 2.28 -12.74 10.22
C ALA A 441 2.97 -11.47 10.77
N THR A 442 2.44 -10.28 10.43
CA THR A 442 2.90 -8.99 10.96
C THR A 442 2.70 -8.91 12.48
N PHE A 443 1.54 -9.32 12.99
CA PHE A 443 1.32 -9.42 14.44
C PHE A 443 2.32 -10.37 15.10
N ASN A 444 2.46 -11.59 14.58
CA ASN A 444 3.32 -12.63 15.12
C ASN A 444 4.78 -12.14 15.21
N PHE A 445 5.28 -11.50 14.16
CA PHE A 445 6.61 -10.89 14.17
C PHE A 445 6.77 -9.84 15.27
N LEU A 446 5.88 -8.84 15.31
CA LEU A 446 5.97 -7.74 16.27
C LEU A 446 5.86 -8.26 17.72
N ALA A 447 4.98 -9.24 17.96
CA ALA A 447 4.82 -9.89 19.26
C ALA A 447 6.08 -10.65 19.68
N ILE A 448 6.66 -11.47 18.80
CA ILE A 448 7.93 -12.17 19.03
C ILE A 448 9.04 -11.16 19.33
N TYR A 449 9.20 -10.14 18.48
CA TYR A 449 10.19 -9.08 18.66
C TYR A 449 10.07 -8.38 20.02
N CYS A 450 8.86 -7.98 20.40
CA CYS A 450 8.57 -7.37 21.71
C CYS A 450 8.82 -8.31 22.90
N LEU A 451 8.69 -9.62 22.75
CA LEU A 451 8.98 -10.61 23.79
C LEU A 451 10.47 -10.90 23.96
N PHE A 452 11.27 -10.84 22.89
CA PHE A 452 12.71 -11.06 22.91
C PHE A 452 13.52 -9.80 23.28
N CYS A 453 13.22 -8.64 22.69
CA CYS A 453 14.01 -7.43 22.94
C CYS A 453 13.82 -6.87 24.36
N ASN A 454 12.63 -7.02 24.95
CA ASN A 454 12.31 -6.54 26.30
C ASN A 454 12.88 -7.43 27.43
N LYS A 455 13.75 -8.40 27.08
CA LYS A 455 14.56 -9.19 28.03
C LYS A 455 15.98 -8.64 28.26
N ARG A 456 16.43 -7.62 27.51
CA ARG A 456 17.79 -7.05 27.63
C ARG A 456 17.87 -5.75 28.44
N SER A 457 16.74 -5.29 28.99
CA SER A 457 16.62 -4.02 29.73
C SER A 457 16.17 -4.21 31.20
N ALA A 458 16.29 -5.42 31.71
CA ALA A 458 16.06 -5.86 33.08
C ALA A 458 17.05 -7.00 33.38
#